data_AF-A0A5J6LNG8-F1
#
_entry.id   AF-A0A5J6LNG8-F1
#
_cell.length_a   1.000
_cell.length_b   1.000
_cell.length_c   1.000
_cell.angle_alpha   90.00
_cell.angle_beta   90.00
_cell.angle_gamma   90.00
#
_symmetry.space_group_name_H-M   'P 1'
#
loop_
_entity.id
_entity.type
_entity.pdbx_description
1 polymer ?
#
loop_
_entity_poly.entity_id
_entity_poly.type
_entity_poly.pdbx_seq_one_letter_code
_entity_poly.pdbx_strand_id
1 'polypeptide(L)' 'MIEIRLQNPYVDETIKVKESFGQIAKMLEWHARGNIEYLQLLQSEPEERLITINPKHFAKIDFKIEEVD' A
#
# COMPACT_ATOMS: atom_id res chain seq x y z
N MET A 1 -2.50 12.27 -3.81
CA MET A 1 -2.07 10.85 -4.01
C MET A 1 -1.69 10.28 -2.66
N ILE A 2 -1.50 8.97 -2.53
CA ILE A 2 -1.07 8.38 -1.26
C ILE A 2 0.30 7.77 -1.41
N GLU A 3 1.18 8.16 -0.52
CA GLU A 3 2.48 7.54 -0.37
C GLU A 3 2.37 6.43 0.67
N ILE A 4 2.69 5.21 0.26
CA ILE A 4 2.75 4.04 1.13
C ILE A 4 4.21 3.69 1.31
N ARG A 5 4.64 3.63 2.57
CA ARG A 5 5.95 3.10 2.94
C ARG A 5 5.79 1.68 3.45
N LEU A 6 6.40 0.75 2.74
CA LEU A 6 6.40 -0.68 3.01
C LEU A 6 7.73 -1.06 3.65
N GLN A 7 7.70 -1.48 4.93
CA GLN A 7 8.92 -1.80 5.69
C GLN A 7 8.91 -3.25 6.19
N ASN A 8 10.02 -3.94 5.97
CA ASN A 8 10.40 -5.19 6.63
C ASN A 8 11.94 -5.22 6.84
N PRO A 9 12.50 -6.23 7.53
CA PRO A 9 13.95 -6.29 7.77
C PRO A 9 14.85 -6.31 6.52
N TYR A 10 14.28 -6.56 5.34
CA TYR A 10 14.97 -6.71 4.06
C TYR A 10 14.61 -5.62 3.04
N VAL A 11 13.52 -4.89 3.24
CA VAL A 11 12.91 -3.98 2.26
C VAL A 11 12.38 -2.74 3.00
N ASP A 12 12.82 -1.57 2.56
CA ASP A 12 12.26 -0.26 2.89
C ASP A 12 11.93 0.42 1.56
N GLU A 13 10.70 0.27 1.10
CA GLU A 13 10.27 0.81 -0.19
C GLU A 13 9.13 1.81 0.00
N THR A 14 9.17 2.89 -0.77
CA THR A 14 8.12 3.92 -0.78
C THR A 14 7.52 3.98 -2.16
N ILE A 15 6.20 3.78 -2.24
CA ILE A 15 5.43 3.80 -3.47
C ILE A 15 4.36 4.87 -3.39
N LYS A 16 4.06 5.51 -4.51
CA LYS A 16 2.89 6.40 -4.62
C LYS A 16 1.80 5.68 -5.38
N VAL A 17 0.59 5.68 -4.83
CA VAL A 17 -0.57 5.00 -5.42
C VAL A 17 -1.70 5.97 -5.70
N LYS A 18 -2.53 5.60 -6.69
CA LYS A 18 -3.72 6.37 -7.07
C LYS A 18 -4.92 6.10 -6.16
N GLU A 19 -4.93 4.96 -5.46
CA GLU A 19 -6.02 4.62 -4.54
C GLU A 19 -6.13 5.61 -3.38
N SER A 20 -7.36 5.79 -2.91
CA SER A 20 -7.64 6.58 -1.72
C SER A 20 -7.41 5.79 -0.43
N PHE A 21 -7.20 6.51 0.67
CA PHE A 21 -6.85 5.91 1.96
C PHE A 21 -7.98 4.99 2.41
N GLY A 22 -9.23 5.40 2.20
CA GLY A 22 -10.41 4.58 2.51
C GLY A 22 -10.46 3.28 1.72
N GLN A 23 -10.01 3.25 0.47
CA GLN A 23 -9.95 2.00 -0.30
C GLN A 23 -8.87 1.06 0.25
N ILE A 24 -7.68 1.58 0.50
CA ILE A 24 -6.56 0.79 1.04
C ILE A 24 -6.88 0.28 2.45
N ALA A 25 -7.42 1.14 3.32
CA ALA A 25 -7.86 0.79 4.68
C ALA A 25 -8.95 -0.27 4.65
N LYS A 26 -9.94 -0.15 3.75
CA LYS A 26 -10.98 -1.16 3.58
C LYS A 26 -10.38 -2.50 3.17
N MET A 27 -9.44 -2.53 2.23
CA MET A 27 -8.74 -3.76 1.86
C MET A 27 -7.98 -4.35 3.05
N LEU A 28 -7.23 -3.54 3.80
CA LEU A 28 -6.50 -4.00 5.00
C LEU A 28 -7.42 -4.50 6.12
N GLU A 29 -8.65 -4.02 6.22
CA GLU A 29 -9.63 -4.57 7.16
C GLU A 29 -9.93 -6.05 6.87
N TRP A 30 -9.99 -6.45 5.60
CA TRP A 30 -10.15 -7.87 5.22
C TRP A 30 -8.91 -8.71 5.56
N HIS A 31 -7.72 -8.11 5.58
CA HIS A 31 -6.51 -8.78 6.06
C HIS A 31 -6.62 -9.16 7.54
N ALA A 32 -7.15 -8.26 8.39
CA ALA A 32 -7.38 -8.54 9.81
C ALA A 32 -8.39 -9.70 10.03
N ARG A 33 -9.29 -9.94 9.06
CA ARG A 33 -10.26 -11.04 9.08
C ARG A 33 -9.72 -12.36 8.53
N GLY A 34 -8.44 -12.41 8.11
CA GLY A 34 -7.77 -13.61 7.58
C GLY A 34 -8.04 -13.92 6.10
N ASN A 35 -8.73 -13.02 5.39
CA ASN A 35 -9.29 -13.28 4.06
C ASN A 35 -8.54 -12.62 2.89
N ILE A 36 -7.32 -12.12 3.12
CA ILE A 36 -6.50 -11.53 2.06
C ILE A 36 -5.18 -12.27 1.91
N GLU A 37 -4.92 -12.69 0.67
CA GLU A 37 -3.64 -13.23 0.22
C GLU A 37 -2.71 -12.14 -0.33
N TYR A 38 -3.28 -11.08 -0.94
CA TYR A 38 -2.55 -9.98 -1.55
C TYR A 38 -3.39 -8.70 -1.67
N LEU A 39 -2.71 -7.56 -1.75
CA LEU A 39 -3.25 -6.25 -2.13
C LEU A 39 -2.80 -5.93 -3.55
N GLN A 40 -3.72 -5.48 -4.39
CA GLN A 40 -3.37 -4.90 -5.69
C GLN A 40 -3.51 -3.39 -5.60
N LEU A 41 -2.45 -2.68 -5.97
CA LEU A 41 -2.39 -1.24 -5.93
C LEU A 41 -1.95 -0.68 -7.28
N LEU A 42 -2.48 0.46 -7.70
CA LEU A 42 -2.05 1.14 -8.91
C LEU A 42 -0.99 2.17 -8.52
N GLN A 43 0.28 1.78 -8.66
CA GLN A 43 1.41 2.66 -8.50
C GLN A 43 1.36 3.75 -9.57
N SER A 44 1.60 5.00 -9.18
CA SER A 44 1.58 6.17 -10.07
C SER A 44 2.99 6.69 -10.41
N GLU A 45 3.97 6.54 -9.51
CA GLU A 45 5.34 7.00 -9.71
C GLU A 45 6.34 5.91 -9.25
N PRO A 46 7.49 5.72 -9.93
CA PRO A 46 7.97 6.48 -11.10
C PRO A 46 7.30 6.10 -12.43
N GLU A 47 6.61 4.96 -12.51
CA GLU A 47 5.83 4.55 -13.68
C GLU A 47 4.47 4.03 -13.23
N GLU A 48 3.45 4.26 -14.06
CA GLU A 48 2.10 3.77 -13.79
C GLU A 48 2.01 2.27 -14.02
N ARG A 49 1.88 1.51 -12.94
CA ARG A 49 1.81 0.05 -13.01
C ARG A 49 0.98 -0.55 -11.90
N LEU A 50 0.33 -1.67 -12.20
CA LEU A 50 -0.36 -2.46 -11.20
C LEU A 50 0.68 -3.28 -10.44
N ILE A 51 0.77 -3.05 -9.13
CA ILE A 51 1.61 -3.84 -8.24
C ILE A 51 0.76 -4.75 -7.38
N THR A 52 1.31 -5.90 -7.04
CA THR A 52 0.71 -6.84 -6.10
C THR A 52 1.63 -6.98 -4.90
N ILE A 53 1.16 -6.62 -3.73
CA ILE A 53 1.93 -6.73 -2.47
C ILE A 53 1.26 -7.75 -1.55
N ASN A 54 2.06 -8.56 -0.86
CA ASN A 54 1.55 -9.41 0.21
C ASN A 54 1.71 -8.65 1.54
N PRO A 55 0.62 -8.15 2.17
CA PRO A 55 0.73 -7.41 3.42
C PRO A 55 1.37 -8.22 4.55
N LYS A 56 1.31 -9.57 4.52
CA LYS A 56 1.93 -10.44 5.53
C LYS A 56 3.46 -10.39 5.51
N HIS A 57 4.06 -9.95 4.41
CA HIS A 57 5.52 -9.87 4.26
C HIS A 57 6.09 -8.54 4.79
N PHE A 58 5.23 -7.62 5.24
CA PHE A 58 5.64 -6.32 5.75
C PHE A 58 5.40 -6.24 7.26
N ALA A 59 6.41 -5.79 7.98
CA ALA A 59 6.34 -5.59 9.43
C ALA A 59 5.60 -4.29 9.77
N LYS A 60 5.69 -3.28 8.89
CA LYS A 60 5.03 -1.99 9.05
C LYS A 60 4.60 -1.43 7.70
N ILE A 61 3.40 -0.85 7.66
CA ILE A 61 2.86 -0.12 6.51
C ILE A 61 2.45 1.26 7.01
N ASP A 62 3.14 2.31 6.57
CA ASP A 62 2.78 3.71 6.88
C ASP A 62 2.12 4.36 5.66
N PHE A 63 1.13 5.21 5.93
CA PHE A 63 0.42 5.97 4.92
C PHE A 63 0.66 7.45 5.15
N LYS A 64 1.16 8.15 4.12
CA LYS A 64 1.24 9.60 4.09
C LYS A 64 0.31 10.11 3.01
N ILE A 65 -0.67 10.91 3.42
CA ILE A 65 -1.55 11.61 2.49
C ILE A 65 -0.74 12.79 1.97
N GLU A 66 -0.39 12.78 0.68
CA GLU A 66 0.05 14.02 0.04
C GLU A 66 -1.20 14.90 -0.09
N GLU A 67 -1.31 15.89 0.79
CA GLU A 67 -2.16 17.06 0.58
C GLU A 67 -1.66 17.72 -0.71
N VAL A 68 -2.42 17.53 -1.77
CA VAL A 68 -2.26 18.30 -3.01
C VAL A 68 -2.75 19.72 -2.70
N ASP A 69 -1.80 20.65 -2.56
CA ASP A 69 -2.06 22.10 -2.59
C ASP A 69 -2.54 22.53 -3.99
#